data_AF-A0A940SK93-F1
#
_entry.id   AF-A0A940SK93-F1
#
_cell.length_a   1.000
_cell.length_b   1.000
_cell.length_c   1.000
_cell.angle_alpha   90.00
_cell.angle_beta   90.00
_cell.angle_gamma   90.00
#
_symmetry.space_group_name_H-M   'P 1'
#
loop_
_entity.id
_entity.type
_entity.pdbx_description
1 polymer ?
#
loop_
_entity_poly.entity_id
_entity_poly.type
_entity_poly.pdbx_seq_one_letter_code
_entity_poly.pdbx_strand_id
1 'polypeptide(L)'
;MSRTFQVYPAIDPDLTVNDLMEVLISFGLFDPAEIAVYHDGKQTAPDSFGQVSLNIGLTCMEIADGLVFIDFHRWENHNYWCIESRALEGIGRSLFVAAACAIANLTDGIVNSGDGAWEHAGDYHGAELWQAYLTEELPFDYPRERFFCPAMHEEVFIQYTKVQRAYTERCVEAVKQMSGELFLAVCEAAKRYALWMYAQYESGNPYVQRYEVMGDTPLVTPETPADQMAPDLFNLFRLVIDPPEDESHVCFQLEGECEWAYKSRITAKFQDGRLVYLGIPDEVNLPEEHPLEKLNFA
;
A
#
# COMPACT_ATOMS: atom_id res chain seq x y z
N MET A 1 18.43 -1.05 -10.35
CA MET A 1 17.36 -2.02 -10.70
C MET A 1 16.54 -1.40 -11.83
N SER A 2 16.05 -2.21 -12.77
CA SER A 2 15.03 -1.74 -13.72
C SER A 2 13.70 -1.52 -13.00
N ARG A 3 12.88 -0.61 -13.54
CA ARG A 3 11.57 -0.22 -13.06
C ARG A 3 10.58 -0.32 -14.23
N THR A 4 9.42 -0.94 -14.04
CA THR A 4 8.47 -1.33 -15.08
C THR A 4 7.01 -0.96 -14.73
N PHE A 5 6.32 -0.32 -15.66
CA PHE A 5 4.85 -0.26 -15.73
C PHE A 5 4.34 -1.25 -16.78
N GLN A 6 3.21 -1.87 -16.48
CA GLN A 6 2.43 -2.71 -17.38
C GLN A 6 1.13 -1.97 -17.69
N VAL A 7 0.64 -1.99 -18.92
CA VAL A 7 -0.65 -1.36 -19.29
C VAL A 7 -1.61 -2.42 -19.83
N TYR A 8 -2.88 -2.39 -19.43
CA TYR A 8 -3.95 -3.37 -19.74
C TYR A 8 -5.28 -2.63 -20.09
N PRO A 9 -6.22 -3.14 -20.91
CA PRO A 9 -6.16 -3.23 -22.36
C PRO A 9 -7.22 -2.44 -23.16
N ALA A 10 -6.78 -1.73 -24.20
CA ALA A 10 -7.35 -1.67 -25.57
C ALA A 10 -6.46 -0.78 -26.45
N ILE A 11 -5.75 -1.32 -27.47
CA ILE A 11 -4.97 -0.46 -28.37
C ILE A 11 -5.78 -0.04 -29.60
N ASP A 12 -5.66 1.23 -29.94
CA ASP A 12 -5.71 1.72 -31.30
C ASP A 12 -4.44 1.23 -32.08
N PRO A 13 -4.57 0.40 -33.13
CA PRO A 13 -3.43 -0.11 -33.89
C PRO A 13 -2.60 1.00 -34.57
N ASP A 14 -3.15 2.20 -34.68
CA ASP A 14 -2.56 3.31 -35.42
C ASP A 14 -1.76 4.27 -34.53
N LEU A 15 -1.54 3.95 -33.25
CA LEU A 15 -0.70 4.79 -32.36
C LEU A 15 0.74 4.92 -32.85
N THR A 16 1.20 6.16 -32.93
CA THR A 16 2.53 6.55 -33.39
C THR A 16 3.34 7.21 -32.28
N VAL A 17 4.66 7.31 -32.48
CA VAL A 17 5.54 8.08 -31.59
C VAL A 17 5.06 9.53 -31.47
N ASN A 18 4.47 10.10 -32.53
CA ASN A 18 3.97 11.47 -32.50
C ASN A 18 2.83 11.65 -31.49
N ASP A 19 1.88 10.69 -31.42
CA ASP A 19 0.75 10.77 -30.49
C ASP A 19 1.22 10.75 -29.03
N LEU A 20 2.20 9.91 -28.72
CA LEU A 20 2.83 9.89 -27.41
C LEU A 20 3.54 11.22 -27.12
N MET A 21 4.31 11.75 -28.06
CA MET A 21 5.02 13.02 -27.90
C MET A 21 4.06 14.20 -27.69
N GLU A 22 2.91 14.24 -28.36
CA GLU A 22 1.90 15.29 -28.17
C GLU A 22 1.33 15.30 -26.74
N VAL A 23 1.00 14.12 -26.20
CA VAL A 23 0.50 14.02 -24.82
C VAL A 23 1.60 14.36 -23.81
N LEU A 24 2.81 13.87 -24.05
CA LEU A 24 4.00 14.19 -23.28
C LEU A 24 4.25 15.72 -23.23
N ILE A 25 4.16 16.41 -24.36
CA ILE A 25 4.24 17.88 -24.45
C ILE A 25 3.13 18.56 -23.66
N SER A 26 1.91 18.02 -23.71
CA SER A 26 0.76 18.61 -23.02
C SER A 26 0.93 18.67 -21.49
N PHE A 27 1.77 17.81 -20.93
CA PHE A 27 2.12 17.85 -19.50
C PHE A 27 3.09 19.00 -19.15
N GLY A 28 3.72 19.62 -20.14
CA GLY A 28 4.58 20.80 -19.94
C GLY A 28 5.85 20.54 -19.12
N LEU A 29 6.29 19.28 -19.02
CA LEU A 29 7.38 18.88 -18.13
C LEU A 29 8.77 18.89 -18.75
N PHE A 30 8.89 18.95 -20.08
CA PHE A 30 10.17 18.88 -20.80
C PHE A 30 10.08 19.57 -22.15
N ASP A 31 11.25 20.01 -22.65
CA ASP A 31 11.38 20.50 -24.02
C ASP A 31 11.53 19.29 -24.97
N PRO A 32 10.68 19.14 -26.00
CA PRO A 32 10.82 18.08 -27.00
C PRO A 32 12.18 18.04 -27.69
N ALA A 33 12.89 19.17 -27.75
CA ALA A 33 14.23 19.23 -28.30
C ALA A 33 15.27 18.49 -27.44
N GLU A 34 14.96 18.21 -26.18
CA GLU A 34 15.83 17.49 -25.24
C GLU A 34 15.60 15.98 -25.23
N ILE A 35 14.60 15.48 -25.98
CA ILE A 35 14.28 14.06 -26.07
C ILE A 35 14.85 13.49 -27.37
N ALA A 36 15.80 12.57 -27.25
CA ALA A 36 16.23 11.74 -28.37
C ALA A 36 15.39 10.46 -28.40
N VAL A 37 14.67 10.23 -29.51
CA VAL A 37 13.88 9.01 -29.71
C VAL A 37 14.68 8.03 -30.56
N TYR A 38 14.69 6.77 -30.14
CA TYR A 38 15.26 5.65 -30.85
C TYR A 38 14.18 4.60 -31.09
N HIS A 39 14.16 4.01 -32.28
CA HIS A 39 13.30 2.90 -32.63
C HIS A 39 14.15 1.76 -33.20
N ASP A 40 14.04 0.57 -32.60
CA ASP A 40 14.87 -0.60 -32.92
C ASP A 40 16.37 -0.27 -32.96
N GLY A 41 16.81 0.55 -32.00
CA GLY A 41 18.20 0.98 -31.85
C GLY A 41 18.68 2.03 -32.84
N LYS A 42 17.80 2.61 -33.66
CA LYS A 42 18.13 3.71 -34.57
C LYS A 42 17.47 4.99 -34.11
N GLN A 43 18.22 6.08 -34.06
CA GLN A 43 17.66 7.38 -33.74
C GLN A 43 16.64 7.78 -34.81
N THR A 44 15.45 8.15 -34.36
CA THR A 44 14.34 8.61 -35.19
C THR A 44 14.36 10.12 -35.24
N ALA A 45 14.29 10.70 -36.44
CA ALA A 45 14.19 12.14 -36.60
C ALA A 45 12.77 12.62 -36.23
N PRO A 46 12.60 13.82 -35.64
CA PRO A 46 11.29 14.31 -35.21
C PRO A 46 10.22 14.35 -36.30
N ASP A 47 10.61 14.69 -37.54
CA ASP A 47 9.72 14.70 -38.71
C ASP A 47 9.22 13.30 -39.12
N SER A 48 9.83 12.25 -38.58
CA SER A 48 9.51 10.85 -38.85
C SER A 48 8.65 10.20 -37.76
N PHE A 49 8.35 10.90 -36.65
CA PHE A 49 7.62 10.32 -35.51
C PHE A 49 6.23 9.82 -35.87
N GLY A 50 5.50 10.52 -36.75
CA GLY A 50 4.18 10.07 -37.21
C GLY A 50 4.19 8.85 -38.14
N GLN A 51 5.36 8.32 -38.49
CA GLN A 51 5.53 7.11 -39.31
C GLN A 51 6.01 5.92 -38.48
N VAL A 52 6.41 6.14 -37.23
CA VAL A 52 6.89 5.10 -36.34
C VAL A 52 5.75 4.64 -35.47
N SER A 53 5.27 3.43 -35.72
CA SER A 53 4.25 2.80 -34.89
C SER A 53 4.84 2.52 -33.51
N LEU A 54 4.08 2.82 -32.47
CA LEU A 54 4.42 2.39 -31.13
C LEU A 54 4.20 0.89 -30.98
N ASN A 55 3.31 0.27 -31.74
CA ASN A 55 2.88 -1.13 -31.57
C ASN A 55 3.86 -2.20 -32.08
N ILE A 56 4.97 -1.80 -32.71
CA ILE A 56 5.91 -2.72 -33.35
C ILE A 56 7.32 -2.30 -32.97
N GLY A 57 8.09 -3.20 -32.36
CA GLY A 57 9.50 -2.94 -32.04
C GLY A 57 9.71 -2.20 -30.72
N LEU A 58 10.98 -1.91 -30.42
CA LEU A 58 11.38 -1.25 -29.18
C LEU A 58 11.58 0.25 -29.42
N THR A 59 10.79 1.08 -28.73
CA THR A 59 10.98 2.52 -28.72
C THR A 59 11.72 2.94 -27.44
N CYS A 60 12.71 3.79 -27.55
CA CYS A 60 13.47 4.31 -26.41
C CYS A 60 13.53 5.83 -26.49
N MET A 61 13.36 6.48 -25.35
CA MET A 61 13.52 7.91 -25.18
C MET A 61 14.71 8.16 -24.26
N GLU A 62 15.67 8.93 -24.75
CA GLU A 62 16.85 9.36 -24.00
C GLU A 62 16.72 10.83 -23.64
N ILE A 63 16.99 11.13 -22.36
CA ILE A 63 17.12 12.49 -21.82
C ILE A 63 18.40 12.59 -20.98
N ALA A 64 18.75 13.81 -20.57
CA ALA A 64 19.97 14.08 -19.80
C ALA A 64 20.11 13.23 -18.52
N ASP A 65 18.98 12.90 -17.87
CA ASP A 65 18.94 12.20 -16.58
C ASP A 65 18.79 10.66 -16.71
N GLY A 66 18.66 10.11 -17.93
CA GLY A 66 18.58 8.66 -18.13
C GLY A 66 17.79 8.19 -19.36
N LEU A 67 17.65 6.87 -19.47
CA LEU A 67 16.93 6.20 -20.56
C LEU A 67 15.57 5.68 -20.09
N VAL A 68 14.52 5.99 -20.85
CA VAL A 68 13.18 5.42 -20.71
C VAL A 68 12.92 4.52 -21.92
N PHE A 69 12.76 3.23 -21.67
CA PHE A 69 12.41 2.24 -22.68
C PHE A 69 10.91 2.04 -22.68
N ILE A 70 10.33 2.10 -23.86
CA ILE A 70 8.91 1.88 -24.07
C ILE A 70 8.80 0.73 -25.04
N ASP A 71 8.43 -0.43 -24.51
CA ASP A 71 8.35 -1.67 -25.27
C ASP A 71 6.89 -2.10 -25.41
N PHE A 72 6.36 -1.93 -26.60
CA PHE A 72 5.03 -2.44 -26.93
C PHE A 72 5.18 -3.80 -27.60
N HIS A 73 5.42 -4.83 -26.80
CA HIS A 73 5.25 -6.19 -27.27
C HIS A 73 4.02 -6.81 -26.63
N ARG A 74 3.22 -7.47 -27.45
CA ARG A 74 2.22 -8.40 -26.94
C ARG A 74 2.96 -9.65 -26.46
N TRP A 75 3.14 -9.81 -25.15
CA TRP A 75 3.64 -11.07 -24.62
C TRP A 75 2.62 -12.16 -24.98
N GLU A 76 3.02 -13.19 -25.74
CA GLU A 76 2.09 -14.19 -26.31
C GLU A 76 1.14 -14.84 -25.28
N ASN A 77 1.49 -14.81 -23.99
CA ASN A 77 0.71 -15.38 -22.88
C ASN A 77 -0.08 -14.34 -22.07
N HIS A 78 0.18 -13.04 -22.23
CA HIS A 78 -0.42 -12.00 -21.42
C HIS A 78 -0.70 -10.74 -22.26
N ASN A 79 -1.97 -10.37 -22.41
CA ASN A 79 -2.41 -9.24 -23.24
C ASN A 79 -2.12 -7.89 -22.54
N TYR A 80 -0.85 -7.51 -22.39
CA TYR A 80 -0.43 -6.24 -21.79
C TYR A 80 0.82 -5.64 -22.46
N TRP A 81 1.01 -4.34 -22.29
CA TRP A 81 2.17 -3.56 -22.77
C TRP A 81 3.11 -3.21 -21.63
N CYS A 82 4.38 -2.95 -21.92
CA CYS A 82 5.42 -2.75 -20.91
C CYS A 82 6.16 -1.42 -21.12
N ILE A 83 6.37 -0.65 -20.05
CA ILE A 83 7.19 0.56 -20.05
C ILE A 83 8.28 0.31 -19.03
N GLU A 84 9.53 0.27 -19.44
CA GLU A 84 10.66 -0.07 -18.59
C GLU A 84 11.66 1.09 -18.53
N SER A 85 12.23 1.39 -17.37
CA SER A 85 13.31 2.35 -17.25
C SER A 85 14.43 1.81 -16.36
N ARG A 86 15.63 2.33 -16.59
CA ARG A 86 16.82 2.03 -15.78
C ARG A 86 17.30 3.34 -15.16
N ALA A 87 17.44 3.35 -13.84
CA ALA A 87 17.92 4.49 -13.04
C ALA A 87 17.00 5.73 -13.14
N LEU A 88 15.91 5.72 -12.39
CA LEU A 88 14.96 6.84 -12.32
C LEU A 88 15.35 7.84 -11.22
N GLU A 89 15.95 8.96 -11.61
CA GLU A 89 16.14 10.15 -10.77
C GLU A 89 15.71 11.40 -11.56
N GLY A 90 15.37 12.48 -10.86
CA GLY A 90 15.06 13.78 -11.49
C GLY A 90 13.99 13.70 -12.59
N ILE A 91 14.32 14.26 -13.76
CA ILE A 91 13.42 14.37 -14.93
C ILE A 91 13.07 12.97 -15.48
N GLY A 92 13.94 11.97 -15.29
CA GLY A 92 13.69 10.59 -15.69
C GLY A 92 12.45 9.99 -15.05
N ARG A 93 12.22 10.27 -13.76
CA ARG A 93 11.02 9.80 -13.05
C ARG A 93 9.75 10.45 -13.61
N SER A 94 9.80 11.76 -13.88
CA SER A 94 8.67 12.50 -14.44
C SER A 94 8.30 12.01 -15.82
N LEU A 95 9.29 11.80 -16.70
CA LEU A 95 9.08 11.30 -18.06
C LEU A 95 8.52 9.87 -18.05
N PHE A 96 9.02 9.03 -17.16
CA PHE A 96 8.54 7.65 -17.01
C PHE A 96 7.07 7.57 -16.59
N VAL A 97 6.66 8.38 -15.60
CA VAL A 97 5.25 8.46 -15.18
C VAL A 97 4.38 9.10 -16.26
N ALA A 98 4.85 10.19 -16.88
CA ALA A 98 4.16 10.85 -17.98
C ALA A 98 3.91 9.89 -19.16
N ALA A 99 4.90 9.07 -19.54
CA ALA A 99 4.76 8.08 -20.59
C ALA A 99 3.69 7.03 -20.25
N ALA A 100 3.68 6.54 -19.01
CA ALA A 100 2.65 5.61 -18.55
C ALA A 100 1.24 6.22 -18.56
N CYS A 101 1.10 7.46 -18.09
CA CYS A 101 -0.16 8.20 -18.11
C CYS A 101 -0.66 8.44 -19.54
N ALA A 102 0.25 8.86 -20.43
CA ALA A 102 -0.05 9.13 -21.83
C ALA A 102 -0.57 7.86 -22.53
N ILE A 103 0.13 6.74 -22.34
CA ILE A 103 -0.24 5.46 -22.96
C ILE A 103 -1.60 5.00 -22.43
N ALA A 104 -1.82 5.04 -21.12
CA ALA A 104 -3.13 4.70 -20.55
C ALA A 104 -4.26 5.61 -21.05
N ASN A 105 -4.04 6.92 -21.17
CA ASN A 105 -5.05 7.84 -21.71
C ASN A 105 -5.36 7.58 -23.18
N LEU A 106 -4.33 7.32 -24.00
CA LEU A 106 -4.50 7.02 -25.42
C LEU A 106 -5.21 5.68 -25.68
N THR A 107 -5.12 4.75 -24.72
CA THR A 107 -5.65 3.39 -24.86
C THR A 107 -6.90 3.13 -24.01
N ASP A 108 -7.39 4.12 -23.27
CA ASP A 108 -8.38 3.93 -22.19
C ASP A 108 -7.99 2.76 -21.24
N GLY A 109 -6.68 2.60 -21.04
CA GLY A 109 -6.07 1.49 -20.33
C GLY A 109 -5.83 1.78 -18.85
N ILE A 110 -5.52 0.70 -18.14
CA ILE A 110 -5.10 0.61 -16.76
C ILE A 110 -3.59 0.38 -16.72
N VAL A 111 -2.86 1.20 -15.98
CA VAL A 111 -1.43 1.03 -15.67
C VAL A 111 -1.28 0.26 -14.37
N ASN A 112 -0.45 -0.77 -14.35
CA ASN A 112 -0.02 -1.54 -13.19
C ASN A 112 1.51 -1.45 -13.02
N SER A 113 2.02 -1.13 -11.83
CA SER A 113 3.47 -1.17 -11.55
C SER A 113 3.91 -2.56 -11.08
N GLY A 114 4.11 -3.49 -12.02
CA GLY A 114 4.38 -4.91 -11.72
C GLY A 114 5.67 -5.19 -10.94
N ASP A 115 6.64 -4.27 -10.91
CA ASP A 115 7.94 -4.47 -10.26
C ASP A 115 8.28 -3.44 -9.16
N GLY A 116 7.31 -2.60 -8.76
CA GLY A 116 7.54 -1.55 -7.75
C GLY A 116 8.26 -0.30 -8.29
N ALA A 117 8.19 -0.06 -9.60
CA ALA A 117 8.65 1.18 -10.23
C ALA A 117 8.07 2.45 -9.62
N TRP A 118 6.81 2.38 -9.25
CA TRP A 118 6.22 3.21 -8.23
C TRP A 118 6.28 2.40 -6.94
N GLU A 119 6.72 2.97 -5.83
CA GLU A 119 6.83 2.27 -4.53
C GLU A 119 5.49 1.62 -4.07
N HIS A 120 4.41 1.84 -4.81
CA HIS A 120 3.07 1.32 -4.66
C HIS A 120 2.59 0.69 -5.97
N ALA A 121 2.48 -0.64 -6.04
CA ALA A 121 1.72 -1.28 -7.11
C ALA A 121 0.22 -1.11 -6.86
N GLY A 122 -0.46 -0.71 -7.93
CA GLY A 122 -1.89 -0.47 -8.01
C GLY A 122 -2.24 -0.34 -9.49
N ASP A 123 -3.53 -0.44 -9.76
CA ASP A 123 -4.11 -0.31 -11.10
C ASP A 123 -4.63 1.13 -11.24
N TYR A 124 -4.14 1.90 -12.22
CA TYR A 124 -4.50 3.30 -12.37
C TYR A 124 -5.00 3.59 -13.79
N HIS A 125 -6.07 4.39 -13.93
CA HIS A 125 -6.28 5.09 -15.20
C HIS A 125 -5.22 6.17 -15.41
N GLY A 126 -4.91 6.54 -16.66
CA GLY A 126 -3.82 7.47 -16.96
C GLY A 126 -3.95 8.84 -16.27
N ALA A 127 -5.17 9.38 -16.17
CA ALA A 127 -5.43 10.63 -15.44
C ALA A 127 -5.29 10.47 -13.92
N GLU A 128 -5.67 9.33 -13.35
CA GLU A 128 -5.54 9.04 -11.92
C GLU A 128 -4.09 8.87 -11.52
N LEU A 129 -3.32 8.15 -12.34
CA LEU A 129 -1.88 7.99 -12.20
C LEU A 129 -1.20 9.37 -12.21
N TRP A 130 -1.58 10.24 -13.14
CA TRP A 130 -1.02 11.58 -13.24
C TRP A 130 -1.35 12.46 -12.03
N GLN A 131 -2.59 12.43 -11.56
CA GLN A 131 -2.97 13.16 -10.35
C GLN A 131 -2.22 12.64 -9.13
N ALA A 132 -2.16 11.32 -8.93
CA ALA A 132 -1.39 10.70 -7.86
C ALA A 132 0.10 11.08 -7.90
N TYR A 133 0.68 11.23 -9.09
CA TYR A 133 2.04 11.74 -9.26
C TYR A 133 2.20 13.17 -8.75
N LEU A 134 1.27 14.05 -9.12
CA LEU A 134 1.34 15.48 -8.82
C LEU A 134 1.02 15.78 -7.35
N THR A 135 0.11 15.03 -6.75
CA THR A 135 -0.36 15.28 -5.37
C THR A 135 0.33 14.44 -4.32
N GLU A 136 1.13 13.44 -4.73
CA GLU A 136 1.66 12.38 -3.87
C GLU A 136 0.57 11.58 -3.12
N GLU A 137 -0.70 11.67 -3.55
CA GLU A 137 -1.81 10.92 -2.95
C GLU A 137 -1.99 9.56 -3.64
N LEU A 138 -2.08 8.49 -2.86
CA LEU A 138 -2.18 7.11 -3.38
C LEU A 138 -3.63 6.61 -3.36
N PRO A 139 -4.14 6.03 -4.47
CA PRO A 139 -5.55 5.68 -4.60
C PRO A 139 -5.96 4.28 -4.09
N PHE A 140 -5.05 3.42 -3.62
CA PHE A 140 -5.41 2.03 -3.22
C PHE A 140 -4.81 1.51 -1.93
N ASP A 141 -5.65 0.71 -1.24
CA ASP A 141 -5.37 -0.09 -0.04
C ASP A 141 -4.50 -1.32 -0.36
N TYR A 142 -3.18 -1.22 -0.18
CA TYR A 142 -2.34 -2.42 0.00
C TYR A 142 -1.15 -2.10 0.91
N PRO A 143 -0.89 -2.91 1.96
CA PRO A 143 0.20 -2.67 2.88
C PRO A 143 1.54 -2.96 2.22
N ARG A 144 2.47 -2.00 2.21
CA ARG A 144 3.79 -2.16 1.55
C ARG A 144 4.96 -1.65 2.36
N GLU A 145 4.78 -0.58 3.12
CA GLU A 145 5.84 -0.07 3.99
C GLU A 145 5.84 -0.81 5.31
N ARG A 146 7.04 -1.15 5.78
CA ARG A 146 7.26 -1.76 7.09
C ARG A 146 8.23 -0.91 7.89
N PHE A 147 8.03 -0.90 9.19
CA PHE A 147 9.01 -0.35 10.11
C PHE A 147 9.15 -1.25 11.33
N PHE A 148 10.33 -1.25 11.92
CA PHE A 148 10.54 -1.92 13.20
C PHE A 148 9.99 -1.06 14.33
N CYS A 149 9.12 -1.61 15.17
CA CYS A 149 8.63 -0.98 16.39
C CYS A 149 9.46 -1.46 17.59
N PRO A 150 10.28 -0.60 18.23
CA PRO A 150 11.15 -1.03 19.33
C PRO A 150 10.39 -1.58 20.53
N ALA A 151 9.23 -1.02 20.86
CA ALA A 151 8.44 -1.48 22.01
C ALA A 151 7.87 -2.89 21.81
N MET A 152 7.47 -3.22 20.58
CA MET A 152 6.91 -4.53 20.22
C MET A 152 8.00 -5.55 19.87
N HIS A 153 9.22 -5.09 19.58
CA HIS A 153 10.30 -5.90 19.01
C HIS A 153 9.92 -6.60 17.69
N GLU A 154 9.05 -5.99 16.89
CA GLU A 154 8.48 -6.58 15.67
C GLU A 154 8.45 -5.62 14.47
N GLU A 155 8.35 -6.18 13.26
CA GLU A 155 8.03 -5.42 12.05
C GLU A 155 6.53 -5.14 11.98
N VAL A 156 6.18 -3.86 11.84
CA VAL A 156 4.80 -3.39 11.67
C VAL A 156 4.57 -2.99 10.21
N PHE A 157 3.54 -3.57 9.61
CA PHE A 157 3.07 -3.27 8.27
C PHE A 157 2.16 -2.05 8.29
N ILE A 158 2.36 -1.10 7.39
CA ILE A 158 1.52 0.10 7.30
C ILE A 158 0.45 -0.13 6.23
N GLN A 159 -0.80 0.09 6.59
CA GLN A 159 -1.97 0.17 5.72
C GLN A 159 -2.61 1.56 5.91
N TYR A 160 -2.81 2.29 4.83
CA TYR A 160 -3.48 3.60 4.85
C TYR A 160 -4.37 3.76 3.62
N THR A 161 -5.47 4.52 3.76
CA THR A 161 -6.43 4.76 2.68
C THR A 161 -6.61 6.26 2.48
N LYS A 162 -6.20 6.81 1.34
CA LYS A 162 -6.44 8.24 1.01
C LYS A 162 -6.00 9.22 2.11
N VAL A 163 -4.81 9.01 2.66
CA VAL A 163 -4.23 9.83 3.73
C VAL A 163 -2.96 10.52 3.24
N GLN A 164 -2.75 11.78 3.64
CA GLN A 164 -1.53 12.51 3.29
C GLN A 164 -0.29 11.86 3.91
N ARG A 165 0.80 11.81 3.15
CA ARG A 165 2.09 11.25 3.59
C ARG A 165 2.57 11.84 4.91
N ALA A 166 2.48 13.16 5.07
CA ALA A 166 2.93 13.85 6.30
C ALA A 166 2.16 13.38 7.55
N TYR A 167 0.88 13.05 7.41
CA TYR A 167 0.08 12.49 8.50
C TYR A 167 0.46 11.02 8.76
N THR A 168 0.65 10.23 7.72
CA THR A 168 1.15 8.85 7.82
C THR A 168 2.47 8.79 8.59
N GLU A 169 3.42 9.67 8.26
CA GLU A 169 4.73 9.76 8.95
C GLU A 169 4.58 10.11 10.44
N ARG A 170 3.64 10.98 10.80
CA ARG A 170 3.33 11.29 12.21
C ARG A 170 2.77 10.08 12.95
N CYS A 171 1.87 9.32 12.34
CA CYS A 171 1.33 8.08 12.94
C CYS A 171 2.41 7.02 13.12
N VAL A 172 3.27 6.81 12.11
CA VAL A 172 4.41 5.89 12.19
C VAL A 172 5.35 6.30 13.32
N GLU A 173 5.68 7.58 13.42
CA GLU A 173 6.56 8.08 14.48
C GLU A 173 5.94 7.89 15.87
N ALA A 174 4.62 8.10 16.01
CA ALA A 174 3.92 7.83 17.26
C ALA A 174 4.00 6.35 17.67
N VAL A 175 3.94 5.40 16.73
CA VAL A 175 4.13 3.97 17.03
C VAL A 175 5.59 3.67 17.39
N LYS A 176 6.56 4.20 16.65
CA LYS A 176 8.00 4.01 16.96
C LYS A 176 8.39 4.55 18.34
N GLN A 177 7.76 5.66 18.75
CA GLN A 177 7.98 6.31 20.04
C GLN A 177 7.07 5.76 21.15
N MET A 178 6.31 4.69 20.88
CA MET A 178 5.48 4.04 21.90
C MET A 178 6.34 3.69 23.11
N SER A 179 5.96 4.20 24.28
CA SER A 179 6.68 3.90 25.51
C SER A 179 6.45 2.44 25.93
N GLY A 180 7.44 1.85 26.62
CA GLY A 180 7.28 0.52 27.21
C GLY A 180 6.13 0.45 28.22
N GLU A 181 5.84 1.54 28.93
CA GLU A 181 4.68 1.62 29.84
C GLU A 181 3.35 1.53 29.09
N LEU A 182 3.23 2.23 27.96
CA LEU A 182 2.04 2.16 27.11
C LEU A 182 1.89 0.75 26.51
N PHE A 183 2.98 0.17 26.02
CA PHE A 183 2.93 -1.20 25.48
C PHE A 183 2.58 -2.23 26.55
N LEU A 184 3.10 -2.10 27.77
CA LEU A 184 2.69 -2.95 28.90
C LEU A 184 1.20 -2.81 29.22
N ALA A 185 0.64 -1.59 29.15
CA ALA A 185 -0.80 -1.37 29.33
C ALA A 185 -1.63 -2.06 28.23
N VAL A 186 -1.14 -2.05 26.98
CA VAL A 186 -1.73 -2.82 25.88
C VAL A 186 -1.70 -4.32 26.19
N CYS A 187 -0.59 -4.84 26.69
CA CYS A 187 -0.49 -6.25 27.08
C CYS A 187 -1.43 -6.63 28.24
N GLU A 188 -1.58 -5.77 29.25
CA GLU A 188 -2.55 -5.96 30.35
C GLU A 188 -3.99 -5.97 29.83
N ALA A 189 -4.32 -5.10 28.88
CA ALA A 189 -5.62 -5.09 28.20
C ALA A 189 -5.83 -6.37 27.36
N ALA A 190 -4.81 -6.81 26.61
CA ALA A 190 -4.85 -8.06 25.83
C ALA A 190 -5.03 -9.29 26.73
N LYS A 191 -4.38 -9.33 27.90
CA LYS A 191 -4.58 -10.38 28.90
C LYS A 191 -6.03 -10.42 29.41
N ARG A 192 -6.61 -9.26 29.75
CA ARG A 192 -8.02 -9.16 30.17
C ARG A 192 -8.96 -9.67 29.08
N TYR A 193 -8.69 -9.31 27.83
CA TYR A 193 -9.43 -9.80 26.67
C TYR A 193 -9.33 -11.34 26.52
N ALA A 194 -8.13 -11.90 26.62
CA ALA A 194 -7.91 -13.34 26.53
C ALA A 194 -8.66 -14.12 27.62
N LEU A 195 -8.56 -13.66 28.88
CA LEU A 195 -9.30 -14.26 30.01
C LEU A 195 -10.82 -14.18 29.83
N TRP A 196 -11.32 -13.05 29.33
CA TRP A 196 -12.73 -12.89 29.00
C TRP A 196 -13.15 -13.88 27.90
N MET A 197 -12.38 -14.00 26.82
CA MET A 197 -12.63 -14.93 25.72
C MET A 197 -12.68 -16.38 26.20
N TYR A 198 -11.74 -16.82 27.05
CA TYR A 198 -11.77 -18.16 27.63
C TYR A 198 -13.04 -18.41 28.45
N ALA A 199 -13.43 -17.47 29.32
CA ALA A 199 -14.66 -17.59 30.11
C ALA A 199 -15.91 -17.68 29.21
N GLN A 200 -15.95 -16.91 28.11
CA GLN A 200 -17.03 -17.01 27.13
C GLN A 200 -17.03 -18.37 26.41
N TYR A 201 -15.87 -18.87 26.01
CA TYR A 201 -15.73 -20.16 25.35
C TYR A 201 -16.22 -21.31 26.25
N GLU A 202 -15.79 -21.33 27.52
CA GLU A 202 -16.21 -22.32 28.52
C GLU A 202 -17.71 -22.26 28.83
N SER A 203 -18.30 -21.06 28.82
CA SER A 203 -19.75 -20.89 29.01
C SER A 203 -20.60 -21.40 27.84
N GLY A 204 -19.96 -21.78 26.73
CA GLY A 204 -20.64 -22.22 25.52
C GLY A 204 -21.15 -21.06 24.66
N ASN A 205 -20.58 -19.87 24.77
CA ASN A 205 -21.01 -18.72 23.98
C ASN A 205 -20.77 -19.02 22.47
N PRO A 206 -21.82 -19.15 21.64
CA PRO A 206 -21.69 -19.55 20.24
C PRO A 206 -20.89 -18.55 19.41
N TYR A 207 -20.86 -17.27 19.83
CA TYR A 207 -20.05 -16.25 19.21
C TYR A 207 -18.55 -16.52 19.39
N VAL A 208 -18.14 -16.99 20.58
CA VAL A 208 -16.74 -17.27 20.88
C VAL A 208 -16.33 -18.67 20.41
N GLN A 209 -17.24 -19.64 20.45
CA GLN A 209 -16.97 -21.01 19.98
C GLN A 209 -16.59 -21.10 18.50
N ARG A 210 -16.87 -20.07 17.69
CA ARG A 210 -16.41 -20.01 16.29
C ARG A 210 -14.90 -19.78 16.17
N TYR A 211 -14.25 -19.29 17.23
CA TYR A 211 -12.81 -19.16 17.33
C TYR A 211 -12.31 -20.43 18.01
N GLU A 212 -11.78 -21.36 17.21
CA GLU A 212 -11.22 -22.61 17.73
C GLU A 212 -10.03 -22.28 18.64
N VAL A 213 -10.11 -22.64 19.93
CA VAL A 213 -8.96 -22.55 20.85
C VAL A 213 -7.95 -23.60 20.41
N MET A 214 -6.75 -23.15 20.03
CA MET A 214 -5.72 -24.05 19.52
C MET A 214 -5.07 -24.81 20.68
N GLY A 215 -5.25 -26.13 20.72
CA GLY A 215 -4.90 -26.98 21.86
C GLY A 215 -3.40 -27.05 22.23
N ASP A 216 -2.51 -26.58 21.36
CA ASP A 216 -1.05 -26.59 21.59
C ASP A 216 -0.51 -25.23 22.07
N THR A 217 -1.35 -24.19 22.16
CA THR A 217 -0.90 -22.84 22.55
C THR A 217 -0.90 -22.68 24.07
N PRO A 218 0.07 -21.97 24.67
CA PRO A 218 0.07 -21.75 26.11
C PRO A 218 -1.23 -21.05 26.56
N LEU A 219 -1.88 -21.61 27.59
CA LEU A 219 -3.09 -21.04 28.15
C LEU A 219 -2.77 -19.73 28.89
N VAL A 220 -3.43 -18.62 28.51
CA VAL A 220 -3.36 -17.38 29.30
C VAL A 220 -4.17 -17.56 30.58
N THR A 221 -3.53 -17.41 31.74
CA THR A 221 -4.17 -17.49 33.06
C THR A 221 -4.09 -16.14 33.79
N PRO A 222 -4.83 -15.95 34.90
CA PRO A 222 -4.69 -14.76 35.74
C PRO A 222 -3.26 -14.52 36.24
N GLU A 223 -2.45 -15.58 36.35
CA GLU A 223 -1.05 -15.54 36.78
C GLU A 223 -0.06 -15.24 35.65
N THR A 224 -0.46 -15.36 34.38
CA THR A 224 0.40 -15.02 33.22
C THR A 224 0.83 -13.56 33.32
N PRO A 225 2.13 -13.25 33.42
CA PRO A 225 2.61 -11.87 33.42
C PRO A 225 2.21 -11.16 32.12
N ALA A 226 1.80 -9.89 32.20
CA ALA A 226 1.35 -9.15 31.02
C ALA A 226 2.46 -8.98 29.98
N ASP A 227 3.70 -8.77 30.40
CA ASP A 227 4.87 -8.69 29.51
C ASP A 227 5.18 -10.00 28.75
N GLN A 228 4.57 -11.12 29.13
CA GLN A 228 4.64 -12.39 28.37
C GLN A 228 3.52 -12.55 27.34
N MET A 229 2.58 -11.60 27.25
CA MET A 229 1.55 -11.64 26.21
C MET A 229 2.17 -11.48 24.83
N ALA A 230 3.17 -10.60 24.67
CA ALA A 230 3.86 -10.40 23.40
C ALA A 230 5.26 -11.05 23.42
N PRO A 231 5.78 -11.53 22.27
CA PRO A 231 5.09 -11.67 20.98
C PRO A 231 4.30 -12.97 20.85
N ASP A 232 4.53 -13.95 21.73
CA ASP A 232 4.14 -15.35 21.52
C ASP A 232 2.65 -15.66 21.73
N LEU A 233 1.89 -14.79 22.42
CA LEU A 233 0.45 -15.00 22.70
C LEU A 233 -0.43 -13.91 22.08
N PHE A 234 0.18 -12.81 21.66
CA PHE A 234 -0.43 -11.59 21.17
C PHE A 234 0.60 -10.83 20.33
N ASN A 235 0.24 -10.55 19.09
CA ASN A 235 1.10 -9.80 18.18
C ASN A 235 0.30 -8.70 17.48
N LEU A 236 0.76 -7.45 17.59
CA LEU A 236 0.29 -6.32 16.79
C LEU A 236 1.26 -6.09 15.65
N PHE A 237 0.85 -6.47 14.44
CA PHE A 237 1.73 -6.43 13.28
C PHE A 237 1.27 -5.46 12.20
N ARG A 238 0.10 -4.81 12.31
CA ARG A 238 -0.39 -3.91 11.26
C ARG A 238 -0.86 -2.57 11.83
N LEU A 239 -0.29 -1.48 11.33
CA LEU A 239 -0.74 -0.11 11.52
C LEU A 239 -1.77 0.24 10.45
N VAL A 240 -2.99 0.55 10.85
CA VAL A 240 -4.09 1.03 9.99
C VAL A 240 -4.30 2.52 10.25
N ILE A 241 -4.28 3.31 9.19
CA ILE A 241 -4.42 4.77 9.23
C ILE A 241 -5.55 5.18 8.27
N ASP A 242 -6.67 5.59 8.86
CA ASP A 242 -7.80 6.15 8.13
C ASP A 242 -7.64 7.66 7.93
N PRO A 243 -8.35 8.26 6.97
CA PRO A 243 -8.43 9.72 6.85
C PRO A 243 -8.90 10.33 8.18
N PRO A 244 -8.13 11.26 8.77
CA PRO A 244 -8.52 11.87 10.04
C PRO A 244 -9.72 12.81 9.85
N GLU A 245 -10.63 12.80 10.81
CA GLU A 245 -11.65 13.87 10.91
C GLU A 245 -11.00 15.23 11.26
N ASP A 246 -9.88 15.19 12.00
CA ASP A 246 -9.07 16.35 12.39
C ASP A 246 -7.57 15.99 12.37
N GLU A 247 -6.82 16.55 11.42
CA GLU A 247 -5.38 16.32 11.25
C GLU A 247 -4.52 16.84 12.43
N SER A 248 -5.08 17.67 13.32
CA SER A 248 -4.35 18.15 14.49
C SER A 248 -4.11 17.04 15.53
N HIS A 249 -4.95 16.01 15.54
CA HIS A 249 -4.84 14.84 16.39
C HIS A 249 -4.15 13.69 15.68
N VAL A 250 -3.39 12.86 16.41
CA VAL A 250 -2.79 11.64 15.85
C VAL A 250 -3.65 10.45 16.25
N CYS A 251 -4.41 9.93 15.28
CA CYS A 251 -5.29 8.78 15.44
C CYS A 251 -4.85 7.64 14.53
N PHE A 252 -4.72 6.44 15.10
CA PHE A 252 -4.38 5.24 14.34
C PHE A 252 -4.87 3.96 15.04
N GLN A 253 -4.89 2.87 14.27
CA GLN A 253 -5.24 1.54 14.75
C GLN A 253 -4.04 0.61 14.59
N LEU A 254 -3.82 -0.27 15.57
CA LEU A 254 -2.97 -1.44 15.44
C LEU A 254 -3.84 -2.68 15.41
N GLU A 255 -3.71 -3.46 14.34
CA GLU A 255 -4.32 -4.77 14.20
C GLU A 255 -3.31 -5.87 14.45
N GLY A 256 -3.83 -6.96 14.97
CA GLY A 256 -3.05 -8.11 15.36
C GLY A 256 -3.84 -9.39 15.39
N GLU A 257 -3.15 -10.43 15.84
CA GLU A 257 -3.70 -11.76 16.04
C GLU A 257 -3.38 -12.25 17.45
N CYS A 258 -4.24 -13.12 17.98
CA CYS A 258 -3.95 -13.85 19.21
C CYS A 258 -3.66 -15.30 18.85
N GLU A 259 -2.45 -15.76 19.14
CA GLU A 259 -1.96 -17.10 18.77
C GLU A 259 -2.81 -18.21 19.41
N TRP A 260 -3.42 -17.94 20.57
CA TRP A 260 -4.20 -18.93 21.32
C TRP A 260 -5.61 -19.20 20.76
N ALA A 261 -6.07 -18.43 19.77
CA ALA A 261 -7.38 -18.64 19.13
C ALA A 261 -7.31 -18.45 17.61
N TYR A 262 -7.65 -19.51 16.87
CA TYR A 262 -7.63 -19.51 15.42
C TYR A 262 -8.53 -18.42 14.84
N LYS A 263 -7.97 -17.60 13.94
CA LYS A 263 -8.63 -16.44 13.30
C LYS A 263 -9.13 -15.37 14.28
N SER A 264 -8.67 -15.39 15.53
CA SER A 264 -8.94 -14.29 16.44
C SER A 264 -8.12 -13.07 16.01
N ARG A 265 -8.82 -12.00 15.65
CA ARG A 265 -8.21 -10.70 15.39
C ARG A 265 -8.44 -9.79 16.59
N ILE A 266 -7.46 -8.94 16.84
CA ILE A 266 -7.50 -7.93 17.89
C ILE A 266 -7.15 -6.58 17.28
N THR A 267 -7.84 -5.55 17.76
CA THR A 267 -7.70 -4.17 17.33
C THR A 267 -7.42 -3.32 18.55
N ALA A 268 -6.37 -2.51 18.50
CA ALA A 268 -6.01 -1.50 19.47
C ALA A 268 -6.04 -0.11 18.80
N LYS A 269 -6.91 0.80 19.24
CA LYS A 269 -6.98 2.16 18.69
C LYS A 269 -6.32 3.15 19.62
N PHE A 270 -5.59 4.08 19.02
CA PHE A 270 -4.84 5.10 19.73
C PHE A 270 -5.26 6.50 19.27
N GLN A 271 -5.32 7.41 20.23
CA GLN A 271 -5.50 8.84 20.00
C GLN A 271 -4.53 9.61 20.88
N ASP A 272 -3.68 10.43 20.26
CA ASP A 272 -2.68 11.28 20.91
C ASP A 272 -1.82 10.54 21.95
N GLY A 273 -1.34 9.36 21.57
CA GLY A 273 -0.48 8.52 22.41
C GLY A 273 -1.21 7.82 23.55
N ARG A 274 -2.54 7.72 23.52
CA ARG A 274 -3.34 6.98 24.50
C ARG A 274 -4.08 5.84 23.84
N LEU A 275 -4.09 4.67 24.48
CA LEU A 275 -4.98 3.57 24.11
C LEU A 275 -6.42 3.97 24.44
N VAL A 276 -7.28 4.04 23.44
CA VAL A 276 -8.72 4.40 23.61
C VAL A 276 -9.65 3.23 23.36
N TYR A 277 -9.19 2.21 22.63
CA TYR A 277 -9.92 0.98 22.42
C TYR A 277 -8.97 -0.21 22.35
N LEU A 278 -9.33 -1.33 22.97
CA LEU A 278 -8.72 -2.64 22.70
C LEU A 278 -9.80 -3.71 22.71
N GLY A 279 -9.94 -4.47 21.63
CA GLY A 279 -10.97 -5.50 21.51
C GLY A 279 -11.03 -6.13 20.13
N ILE A 280 -12.23 -6.50 19.71
CA ILE A 280 -12.49 -7.13 18.40
C ILE A 280 -12.55 -6.04 17.31
N PRO A 281 -12.08 -6.28 16.07
CA PRO A 281 -12.22 -5.31 14.99
C PRO A 281 -13.67 -4.90 14.74
N ASP A 282 -13.90 -3.63 14.43
CA ASP A 282 -15.25 -3.05 14.23
C ASP A 282 -16.03 -3.69 13.07
N GLU A 283 -15.32 -4.20 12.06
CA GLU A 283 -15.89 -4.87 10.89
C GLU A 283 -16.55 -6.23 11.23
N VAL A 284 -16.28 -6.75 12.42
CA VAL A 284 -16.89 -7.98 12.88
C VAL A 284 -18.33 -7.67 13.30
N ASN A 285 -19.29 -8.03 12.46
CA ASN A 285 -20.72 -7.97 12.78
C ASN A 285 -21.01 -8.76 14.08
N LEU A 286 -21.12 -8.03 15.19
CA LEU A 286 -21.53 -8.57 16.48
C LEU A 286 -23.07 -8.66 16.51
N PRO A 287 -23.63 -9.70 17.15
CA PRO A 287 -25.04 -9.68 17.53
C PRO A 287 -25.32 -8.42 18.38
N GLU A 288 -26.49 -7.80 18.21
CA GLU A 288 -26.88 -6.54 18.90
C GLU A 288 -26.71 -6.58 20.44
N GLU A 289 -26.71 -7.77 21.04
CA GLU A 289 -26.53 -7.98 22.48
C GLU A 289 -25.09 -7.68 22.98
N HIS A 290 -24.11 -7.63 22.07
CA HIS A 290 -22.69 -7.40 22.34
C HIS A 290 -22.14 -6.19 21.56
N PRO A 291 -22.56 -4.94 21.85
CA PRO A 291 -21.97 -3.77 21.19
C PRO A 291 -20.45 -3.67 21.49
N LEU A 292 -19.66 -3.22 20.51
CA LEU A 292 -18.19 -3.11 20.59
C LEU A 292 -17.71 -2.32 21.82
N GLU A 293 -18.48 -1.31 22.25
CA GLU A 293 -18.20 -0.53 23.47
C GLU A 293 -18.13 -1.40 24.74
N LYS A 294 -18.88 -2.51 24.80
CA LYS A 294 -18.82 -3.47 25.93
C LYS A 294 -17.63 -4.43 25.84
N LEU A 295 -16.93 -4.45 24.71
CA LEU A 295 -15.73 -5.25 24.46
C LEU A 295 -14.48 -4.37 24.42
N ASN A 296 -14.55 -3.14 24.94
CA ASN A 296 -13.39 -2.28 25.09
C ASN A 296 -12.65 -2.60 26.41
N PHE A 297 -11.39 -3.02 26.27
CA PHE A 297 -10.51 -3.36 27.39
C PHE A 297 -9.37 -2.34 27.59
N ALA A 298 -9.40 -1.20 26.91
CA ALA A 298 -8.45 -0.10 27.08
C ALA A 298 -8.41 0.41 28.53
#